data_AF-A0A947F9Y5-F1
#
_entry.id   AF-A0A947F9Y5-F1
#
_cell.length_a   1.000
_cell.length_b   1.000
_cell.length_c   1.000
_cell.angle_alpha   90.00
_cell.angle_beta   90.00
_cell.angle_gamma   90.00
#
_symmetry.space_group_name_H-M   'P 1'
#
loop_
_entity.id
_entity.type
_entity.pdbx_description
1 polymer ?
#
loop_
_entity_poly.entity_id
_entity_poly.type
_entity_poly.pdbx_seq_one_letter_code
_entity_poly.pdbx_strand_id
1 'polypeptide(L)' 'MKSGYESIVWIRDKNGNEYACYVEDVKEKIGSIKDLTDEEKAQCLDVNHLVGTERW' A
#
# COMPACT_ATOMS: atom_id res chain seq x y z
N MET A 1 17.21 -10.57 -4.66
CA MET A 1 16.88 -9.15 -4.92
C MET A 1 16.16 -9.03 -6.23
N LYS A 2 14.82 -8.93 -6.21
CA LYS A 2 14.01 -8.50 -7.36
C LYS A 2 13.03 -7.41 -6.90
N SER A 3 13.52 -6.43 -6.16
CA SER A 3 12.74 -5.26 -5.76
C SER A 3 12.89 -4.20 -6.84
N GLY A 4 12.13 -4.35 -7.92
CA GLY A 4 11.93 -3.31 -8.93
C GLY A 4 10.63 -2.57 -8.65
N TYR A 5 10.56 -1.28 -9.00
CA TYR A 5 9.33 -0.48 -8.93
C TYR A 5 8.13 -1.14 -9.64
N GLU A 6 8.40 -2.05 -10.57
CA GLU A 6 7.43 -2.88 -11.31
C GLU A 6 6.57 -3.79 -10.41
N SER A 7 6.91 -3.92 -9.13
CA SER A 7 6.20 -4.79 -8.18
C SER A 7 5.51 -4.03 -7.05
N ILE A 8 5.23 -2.72 -7.20
CA ILE A 8 4.47 -1.95 -6.21
C ILE A 8 2.98 -1.94 -6.57
N VAL A 9 2.12 -2.19 -5.58
CA VAL A 9 0.67 -2.04 -5.68
C VAL A 9 0.19 -0.94 -4.76
N TRP A 10 -0.79 -0.19 -5.25
CA TRP A 10 -1.48 0.86 -4.52
C TRP A 10 -2.76 0.31 -3.91
N ILE A 11 -2.91 0.49 -2.61
CA ILE A 11 -4.01 -0.06 -1.82
C ILE A 11 -4.71 1.08 -1.11
N ARG A 12 -6.04 1.12 -1.20
CA ARG A 12 -6.86 2.08 -0.50
C ARG A 12 -7.76 1.36 0.50
N ASP A 13 -7.64 1.72 1.77
CA ASP A 13 -8.49 1.17 2.81
C ASP A 13 -9.89 1.80 2.81
N LYS A 14 -10.79 1.24 3.63
CA LYS A 14 -12.17 1.74 3.78
C LYS A 14 -12.28 3.15 4.36
N ASN A 15 -11.27 3.60 5.11
CA ASN A 15 -11.20 4.95 5.67
C ASN A 15 -10.67 5.97 4.65
N GLY A 16 -10.22 5.49 3.49
CA GLY A 16 -9.71 6.30 2.40
C GLY A 16 -8.19 6.47 2.42
N ASN A 17 -7.47 5.84 3.35
CA ASN A 17 -6.02 5.90 3.43
C ASN A 17 -5.37 5.11 2.30
N GLU A 18 -4.36 5.69 1.67
CA GLU A 18 -3.58 5.06 0.60
C GLU A 18 -2.24 4.50 1.09
N TYR A 19 -1.92 3.28 0.66
CA TYR A 19 -0.69 2.56 0.98
C TYR A 19 -0.03 2.05 -0.30
N ALA A 20 1.29 2.12 -0.37
CA ALA A 20 2.09 1.53 -1.42
C ALA A 20 2.85 0.32 -0.85
N CYS A 21 2.53 -0.88 -1.34
CA CYS A 21 3.10 -2.13 -0.86
C CYS A 21 3.81 -2.86 -1.99
N TYR A 22 4.84 -3.65 -1.70
CA TYR A 22 5.33 -4.59 -2.70
C TYR A 22 4.37 -5.77 -2.84
N VAL A 23 4.14 -6.21 -4.07
CA VAL A 23 3.28 -7.35 -4.43
C VAL A 23 3.68 -8.61 -3.70
N GLU A 24 4.96 -8.80 -3.38
CA GLU A 24 5.43 -9.98 -2.63
C GLU A 24 4.94 -10.01 -1.18
N ASP A 25 4.75 -8.85 -0.56
CA ASP A 25 4.32 -8.71 0.84
C ASP A 25 2.80 -8.84 1.00
N VAL A 26 2.03 -8.63 -0.10
CA VAL A 26 0.56 -8.66 -0.11
C VAL A 26 -0.02 -9.67 -1.10
N LYS A 27 0.82 -10.57 -1.61
CA LYS A 27 0.58 -11.43 -2.79
C LYS A 27 -0.69 -12.27 -2.71
N GLU A 28 -1.04 -12.72 -1.51
CA GLU A 28 -2.18 -13.60 -1.27
C GLU A 28 -3.53 -12.86 -1.22
N LYS A 29 -3.53 -11.52 -1.17
CA LYS A 29 -4.74 -10.70 -0.93
C LYS A 29 -5.05 -9.67 -2.01
N ILE A 30 -4.35 -9.71 -3.15
CA ILE A 30 -4.56 -8.82 -4.31
C ILE A 30 -6.00 -8.89 -4.86
N GLY A 31 -6.74 -9.97 -4.59
CA GLY A 31 -8.17 -10.09 -4.95
C GLY A 31 -9.16 -9.42 -3.98
N SER A 32 -8.73 -8.98 -2.79
CA SER A 32 -9.60 -8.43 -1.73
C SER A 32 -8.93 -7.26 -0.99
N ILE A 33 -8.25 -6.41 -1.75
CA ILE A 33 -7.43 -5.22 -1.36
C ILE A 33 -8.12 -4.22 -0.40
N LYS A 34 -9.38 -4.42 -0.03
CA LYS A 34 -10.12 -3.49 0.83
C LYS A 34 -9.73 -3.53 2.30
N ASP A 35 -9.01 -4.56 2.77
CA ASP A 35 -8.72 -4.76 4.19
C ASP A 35 -7.33 -5.40 4.42
N LEU A 36 -6.27 -4.59 4.34
CA LEU A 36 -4.97 -4.98 4.94
C LEU A 36 -5.11 -5.04 6.46
N THR A 37 -4.51 -6.05 7.09
CA THR A 37 -4.35 -6.08 8.56
C THR A 37 -3.33 -5.03 9.00
N ASP A 38 -3.30 -4.70 10.29
CA ASP A 38 -2.36 -3.70 10.80
C ASP A 38 -0.90 -4.16 10.70
N GLU A 39 -0.65 -5.47 10.77
CA GLU A 39 0.66 -6.07 10.52
C GLU A 39 1.10 -5.90 9.05
N GLU A 40 0.16 -6.06 8.11
CA GLU A 40 0.43 -5.88 6.67
C GLU A 40 0.65 -4.40 6.33
N LYS A 41 -0.15 -3.50 6.91
CA LYS A 41 0.05 -2.05 6.77
C LYS A 41 1.45 -1.62 7.24
N ALA A 42 1.98 -2.25 8.29
CA ALA A 42 3.32 -1.95 8.78
C ALA A 42 4.44 -2.36 7.80
N GLN A 43 4.16 -3.24 6.83
CA GLN A 43 5.09 -3.59 5.75
C GLN A 43 4.94 -2.67 4.52
N CYS A 44 3.89 -1.86 4.48
CA CYS A 44 3.62 -0.93 3.39
C CYS A 44 4.08 0.48 3.73
N LEU A 45 4.33 1.27 2.69
CA LEU A 45 4.51 2.70 2.83
C LEU A 45 3.14 3.37 2.90
N ASP A 46 2.82 3.98 4.04
CA ASP A 46 1.63 4.82 4.18
C ASP A 46 1.87 6.15 3.45
N VAL A 47 1.13 6.31 2.34
CA VAL A 47 1.30 7.44 1.42
C VAL A 47 0.55 8.67 1.93
N ASN A 48 -0.38 8.55 2.88
CA ASN A 48 -1.08 9.69 3.49
C ASN A 48 -0.12 10.56 4.30
N HIS A 49 0.94 9.98 4.86
CA HIS A 49 2.02 10.73 5.50
C HIS A 49 2.88 11.53 4.53
N LEU A 50 2.88 11.16 3.24
CA LEU A 50 3.57 11.89 2.17
C LEU A 50 2.63 12.89 1.49
N VAL A 51 1.36 12.54 1.35
CA VAL A 51 0.31 13.34 0.72
C VAL A 51 -0.30 14.27 1.76
N GLY A 52 0.46 15.30 2.09
CA GLY A 52 0.01 16.38 2.95
C GLY A 52 0.93 17.57 2.88
N THR A 53 0.88 18.34 1.78
CA THR A 53 1.00 19.81 1.83
C THR A 53 0.72 20.56 0.53
N GLU A 54 0.71 19.96 -0.67
CA GLU A 54 0.52 20.75 -1.90
C GLU A 54 -0.40 20.05 -2.91
N ARG A 55 -1.70 20.35 -2.81
CA ARG A 55 -2.60 20.28 -3.98
C ARG A 55 -2.08 21.31 -4.99
N TRP A 56 -1.48 20.85 -6.08
CA TRP A 56 -1.30 21.61 -7.31
C TRP A 56 -2.34 21.16 -8.35
#